data_AF-A0AAU1D8P0-F1
#
_entry.id   AF-A0AAU1D8P0-F1
#
_cell.length_a   1.000
_cell.length_b   1.000
_cell.length_c   1.000
_cell.angle_alpha   90.00
_cell.angle_beta   90.00
_cell.angle_gamma   90.00
#
_symmetry.space_group_name_H-M   'P 1'
#
loop_
_entity.id
_entity.type
_entity.pdbx_description
1 polymer ?
#
loop_
_entity_poly.entity_id
_entity_poly.type
_entity_poly.pdbx_seq_one_letter_code
_entity_poly.pdbx_strand_id
1 'polypeptide(L)'
;MACGKGPSAGTHAVSDLTWTSAAGGWGPVERDRSNGEQGAGDGRTLTIGGTTYAKGLGTHAASDITYYLGAGCSTLTASVGVDDESGGTNGSVVFQVYRDGTKVADSGRVTGADAPKALTADLSGGLELRLVVTDSGDGVDYDHADWAVPRLTCA
;
A
#
# COMPACT_ATOMS: atom_id res chain seq x y z
N MET A 1 1.69 22.56 19.92
CA MET A 1 1.31 21.42 19.06
C MET A 1 2.29 20.29 19.34
N ALA A 2 1.82 19.17 19.90
CA ALA A 2 2.66 17.98 19.99
C ALA A 2 2.82 17.42 18.57
N CYS A 3 4.06 17.31 18.06
CA CYS A 3 4.31 16.41 16.94
C CYS A 3 3.73 15.04 17.33
N GLY A 4 2.92 14.44 16.46
CA GLY A 4 2.40 13.09 16.70
C GLY A 4 3.56 12.15 17.03
N LYS A 5 3.36 11.16 17.89
CA LYS A 5 4.40 10.17 18.16
C LYS A 5 4.42 9.19 16.98
N GLY A 6 5.57 9.05 16.31
CA GLY A 6 5.76 7.99 15.30
C GLY A 6 5.66 6.58 15.91
N PRO A 7 5.70 5.52 15.08
CA PRO A 7 5.70 4.14 15.56
C PRO A 7 6.82 3.89 16.60
N SER A 8 6.57 3.01 17.56
CA SER A 8 7.62 2.62 18.52
C SER A 8 8.73 1.82 17.84
N ALA A 9 9.86 1.61 18.50
CA ALA A 9 10.86 0.64 18.03
C ALA A 9 10.22 -0.75 17.82
N GLY A 10 10.72 -1.48 16.82
CA GLY A 10 10.24 -2.81 16.44
C GLY A 10 9.71 -2.89 15.01
N THR A 11 9.12 -4.04 14.66
CA THR A 11 8.48 -4.28 13.37
C THR A 11 6.97 -4.16 13.49
N HIS A 12 6.35 -3.33 12.66
CA HIS A 12 4.92 -3.04 12.66
C HIS A 12 4.29 -3.42 11.33
N ALA A 13 3.13 -4.08 11.36
CA ALA A 13 2.30 -4.18 10.16
C ALA A 13 1.72 -2.79 9.86
N VAL A 14 1.87 -2.32 8.64
CA VAL A 14 1.40 -0.97 8.27
C VAL A 14 -0.13 -0.88 8.40
N SER A 15 -0.84 -1.99 8.19
CA SER A 15 -2.29 -2.08 8.37
C SER A 15 -2.77 -1.98 9.83
N ASP A 16 -1.88 -2.05 10.82
CA ASP A 16 -2.20 -1.80 12.24
C ASP A 16 -1.91 -0.36 12.68
N LEU A 17 -1.18 0.41 11.86
CA LEU A 17 -0.79 1.78 12.19
C LEU A 17 -1.86 2.79 11.81
N THR A 18 -2.00 3.84 12.61
CA THR A 18 -2.85 4.98 12.25
C THR A 18 -2.18 5.79 11.14
N TRP A 19 -2.83 5.88 9.98
CA TRP A 19 -2.42 6.82 8.92
C TRP A 19 -2.80 8.25 9.29
N THR A 20 -2.07 9.23 8.76
CA THR A 20 -2.45 10.65 8.85
C THR A 20 -3.49 11.00 7.79
N SER A 21 -3.44 10.35 6.63
CA SER A 21 -4.45 10.43 5.58
C SER A 21 -4.48 9.14 4.77
N ALA A 22 -5.63 8.82 4.18
CA ALA A 22 -5.79 7.72 3.24
C ALA A 22 -6.88 8.05 2.24
N ALA A 23 -6.60 7.89 0.95
CA ALA A 23 -7.53 8.07 -0.14
C ALA A 23 -7.33 6.95 -1.18
N GLY A 24 -8.43 6.28 -1.55
CA GLY A 24 -8.50 5.38 -2.70
C GLY A 24 -9.25 6.05 -3.84
N GLY A 25 -8.95 5.66 -5.08
CA GLY A 25 -9.61 6.19 -6.27
C GLY A 25 -11.08 5.77 -6.38
N TRP A 26 -11.40 4.59 -5.85
CA TRP A 26 -12.74 4.04 -5.76
C TRP A 26 -12.96 3.46 -4.36
N GLY A 27 -13.81 4.13 -3.57
CA GLY A 27 -14.08 3.74 -2.19
C GLY A 27 -12.91 3.95 -1.22
N PRO A 28 -13.06 3.47 0.02
CA PRO A 28 -12.05 3.63 1.06
C PRO A 28 -10.84 2.72 0.85
N VAL A 29 -9.73 3.10 1.48
CA VAL A 29 -8.60 2.19 1.70
C VAL A 29 -8.96 1.23 2.80
N GLU A 30 -8.84 -0.06 2.52
CA GLU A 30 -9.21 -1.14 3.39
C GLU A 30 -8.01 -1.70 4.17
N ARG A 31 -8.26 -2.20 5.38
CA ARG A 31 -7.24 -2.83 6.23
C ARG A 31 -7.48 -4.33 6.30
N ASP A 32 -6.43 -5.08 6.00
CA ASP A 32 -6.39 -6.56 6.02
C ASP A 32 -7.44 -7.23 5.12
N ARG A 33 -7.89 -6.50 4.09
CA ARG A 33 -8.83 -6.94 3.07
C ARG A 33 -8.63 -6.12 1.80
N SER A 34 -9.04 -6.68 0.66
CA SER A 34 -8.99 -6.04 -0.66
C SER A 34 -9.92 -4.82 -0.73
N ASN A 35 -9.86 -4.04 -1.81
CA ASN A 35 -10.84 -2.98 -2.06
C ASN A 35 -12.18 -3.59 -2.49
N GLY A 36 -13.21 -3.48 -1.66
CA GLY A 36 -14.53 -4.09 -1.92
C GLY A 36 -15.53 -3.18 -2.66
N GLU A 37 -15.03 -2.14 -3.34
CA GLU A 37 -15.79 -1.05 -3.94
C GLU A 37 -16.16 0.09 -2.96
N GLN A 38 -17.44 0.45 -2.83
CA GLN A 38 -17.84 1.73 -2.22
C GLN A 38 -17.99 1.69 -0.69
N GLY A 39 -18.25 0.52 -0.12
CA GLY A 39 -18.46 0.37 1.31
C GLY A 39 -17.15 0.31 2.07
N ALA A 40 -17.21 0.61 3.37
CA ALA A 40 -16.12 0.28 4.26
C ALA A 40 -16.30 -1.15 4.78
N GLY A 41 -15.30 -2.00 4.58
CA GLY A 41 -15.28 -3.38 5.04
C GLY A 41 -16.10 -4.38 4.25
N ASP A 42 -16.36 -4.08 2.98
CA ASP A 42 -16.94 -4.98 2.00
C ASP A 42 -15.89 -5.79 1.21
N GLY A 43 -14.60 -5.46 1.39
CA GLY A 43 -13.48 -6.17 0.80
C GLY A 43 -13.36 -7.64 1.22
N ARG A 44 -12.68 -8.42 0.38
CA ARG A 44 -12.41 -9.86 0.58
C ARG A 44 -11.00 -10.07 1.11
N THR A 45 -10.58 -11.33 1.25
CA THR A 45 -9.19 -11.65 1.57
C THR A 45 -8.28 -11.19 0.43
N LEU A 46 -7.26 -10.39 0.77
CA LEU A 46 -6.21 -9.94 -0.14
C LEU A 46 -5.60 -11.13 -0.88
N THR A 47 -5.63 -11.10 -2.22
CA THR A 47 -5.11 -12.20 -3.02
C THR A 47 -4.37 -11.67 -4.24
N ILE A 48 -3.11 -12.05 -4.41
CA ILE A 48 -2.29 -11.63 -5.56
C ILE A 48 -1.68 -12.87 -6.21
N GLY A 49 -1.94 -13.09 -7.50
CA GLY A 49 -1.38 -14.19 -8.27
C GLY A 49 -1.64 -15.56 -7.63
N GLY A 50 -2.83 -15.76 -7.05
CA GLY A 50 -3.26 -16.95 -6.33
C GLY A 50 -2.74 -17.08 -4.89
N THR A 51 -1.97 -16.11 -4.39
CA THR A 51 -1.44 -16.12 -3.02
C THR A 51 -2.29 -15.25 -2.11
N THR A 52 -2.84 -15.83 -1.05
CA THR A 52 -3.67 -15.11 -0.07
C THR A 52 -2.84 -14.48 1.05
N TYR A 53 -3.24 -13.29 1.50
CA TYR A 53 -2.58 -12.57 2.59
C TYR A 53 -3.57 -12.17 3.69
N ALA A 54 -3.21 -12.45 4.94
CA ALA A 54 -4.04 -12.12 6.11
C ALA A 54 -3.86 -10.67 6.60
N LYS A 55 -2.81 -9.98 6.14
CA LYS A 55 -2.48 -8.61 6.55
C LYS A 55 -2.11 -7.78 5.33
N GLY A 56 -2.59 -6.56 5.27
CA GLY A 56 -2.28 -5.65 4.17
C GLY A 56 -3.22 -4.46 4.07
N LEU A 57 -3.07 -3.72 2.97
CA LEU A 57 -3.95 -2.62 2.61
C LEU A 57 -4.50 -2.87 1.21
N GLY A 58 -5.82 -2.95 1.09
CA GLY A 58 -6.52 -2.99 -0.19
C GLY A 58 -6.91 -1.59 -0.62
N THR A 59 -6.66 -1.23 -1.87
CA THR A 59 -6.95 0.10 -2.41
C THR A 59 -7.37 0.00 -3.88
N HIS A 60 -7.75 1.14 -4.46
CA HIS A 60 -8.01 1.26 -5.88
C HIS A 60 -7.21 2.44 -6.44
N ALA A 61 -6.56 2.28 -7.60
CA ALA A 61 -5.82 3.38 -8.21
C ALA A 61 -6.75 4.53 -8.67
N ALA A 62 -6.31 5.79 -8.70
CA ALA A 62 -5.12 6.28 -8.01
C ALA A 62 -5.36 6.37 -6.50
N SER A 63 -4.37 5.99 -5.69
CA SER A 63 -4.48 6.05 -4.23
C SER A 63 -3.27 6.68 -3.57
N ASP A 64 -3.48 7.28 -2.39
CA ASP A 64 -2.47 7.96 -1.59
C ASP A 64 -2.73 7.72 -0.10
N ILE A 65 -1.78 7.09 0.58
CA ILE A 65 -1.86 6.78 2.01
C ILE A 65 -0.62 7.33 2.70
N THR A 66 -0.82 8.21 3.67
CA THR A 66 0.27 8.89 4.38
C THR A 66 0.37 8.42 5.83
N TYR A 67 1.58 8.17 6.31
CA TYR A 67 1.90 7.87 7.69
C TYR A 67 2.97 8.81 8.22
N TYR A 68 2.82 9.24 9.47
CA TYR A 68 3.88 9.95 10.18
C TYR A 68 4.82 8.94 10.86
N LEU A 69 6.10 8.97 10.50
CA LEU A 69 7.15 8.07 11.01
C LEU A 69 7.91 8.67 12.20
N GLY A 70 7.95 9.99 12.32
CA GLY A 70 8.69 10.68 13.38
C GLY A 70 10.20 10.39 13.38
N ALA A 71 10.80 10.11 12.21
CA ALA A 71 12.20 9.75 12.04
C ALA A 71 12.66 8.47 12.76
N GLY A 72 11.72 7.67 13.28
CA GLY A 72 12.03 6.42 13.99
C GLY A 72 12.12 5.19 13.08
N CYS A 73 11.64 5.25 11.84
CA CYS A 73 11.58 4.10 10.95
C CYS A 73 12.68 4.12 9.88
N SER A 74 13.22 2.95 9.54
CA SER A 74 14.36 2.80 8.62
C SER A 74 14.01 2.04 7.35
N THR A 75 13.02 1.14 7.38
CA THR A 75 12.71 0.30 6.22
C THR A 75 11.24 -0.01 6.11
N LEU A 76 10.71 0.06 4.89
CA LEU A 76 9.46 -0.55 4.50
C LEU A 76 9.75 -1.78 3.64
N THR A 77 9.01 -2.86 3.88
CA THR A 77 8.95 -4.02 2.98
C THR A 77 7.48 -4.34 2.71
N ALA A 78 7.17 -4.77 1.49
CA ALA A 78 5.82 -5.20 1.11
C ALA A 78 5.90 -6.20 -0.06
N SER A 79 4.84 -6.99 -0.20
CA SER A 79 4.50 -7.68 -1.46
C SER A 79 3.41 -6.86 -2.12
N VAL A 80 3.52 -6.52 -3.40
CA VAL A 80 2.56 -5.67 -4.10
C VAL A 80 2.04 -6.32 -5.37
N GLY A 81 0.80 -6.03 -5.73
CA GLY A 81 0.18 -6.52 -6.96
C GLY A 81 -1.27 -6.11 -7.11
N VAL A 82 -1.83 -6.34 -8.30
CA VAL A 82 -3.27 -6.21 -8.55
C VAL A 82 -3.97 -7.37 -7.83
N ASP A 83 -5.09 -7.10 -7.16
CA ASP A 83 -5.86 -8.13 -6.47
C ASP A 83 -6.58 -9.02 -7.49
N ASP A 84 -6.57 -10.33 -7.25
CA ASP A 84 -7.15 -11.35 -8.13
C ASP A 84 -8.68 -11.20 -8.32
N GLU A 85 -9.37 -10.52 -7.41
CA GLU A 85 -10.79 -10.21 -7.54
C GLU A 85 -11.10 -9.18 -8.64
N SER A 86 -10.08 -8.44 -9.11
CA SER A 86 -10.20 -7.38 -10.12
C SER A 86 -10.31 -7.91 -11.55
N GLY A 87 -11.19 -8.90 -11.75
CA GLY A 87 -11.49 -9.43 -13.09
C GLY A 87 -10.38 -10.31 -13.68
N GLY A 88 -9.54 -10.94 -12.85
CA GLY A 88 -8.50 -11.88 -13.27
C GLY A 88 -7.21 -11.20 -13.69
N THR A 89 -6.84 -11.24 -14.97
CA THR A 89 -5.57 -10.70 -15.48
C THR A 89 -5.65 -9.25 -15.96
N ASN A 90 -6.74 -8.56 -15.65
CA ASN A 90 -6.95 -7.15 -16.01
C ASN A 90 -6.28 -6.23 -14.99
N GLY A 91 -6.37 -4.92 -15.23
CA GLY A 91 -5.81 -3.90 -14.36
C GLY A 91 -4.31 -3.73 -14.54
N SER A 92 -3.85 -2.51 -14.29
CA SER A 92 -2.44 -2.19 -14.32
C SER A 92 -2.11 -0.97 -13.50
N VAL A 93 -1.20 -1.19 -12.56
CA VAL A 93 -0.84 -0.17 -11.57
C VAL A 93 0.67 0.00 -11.45
N VAL A 94 1.08 1.10 -10.81
CA VAL A 94 2.45 1.29 -10.34
C VAL A 94 2.41 1.62 -8.86
N PHE A 95 3.11 0.83 -8.05
CA PHE A 95 3.31 1.07 -6.63
C PHE A 95 4.53 1.93 -6.41
N GLN A 96 4.38 3.00 -5.65
CA GLN A 96 5.43 3.96 -5.36
C GLN A 96 5.49 4.24 -3.87
N VAL A 97 6.71 4.36 -3.35
CA VAL A 97 6.96 4.70 -1.96
C VAL A 97 7.71 6.01 -1.92
N TYR A 98 7.20 6.96 -1.14
CA TYR A 98 7.83 8.25 -0.92
C TYR A 98 8.23 8.43 0.55
N ARG A 99 9.40 9.04 0.75
CA ARG A 99 9.90 9.52 2.02
C ARG A 99 10.05 11.03 1.95
N ASP A 100 9.31 11.77 2.77
CA ASP A 100 9.33 13.25 2.79
C ASP A 100 9.20 13.88 1.40
N GLY A 101 8.28 13.34 0.58
CA GLY A 101 8.04 13.80 -0.80
C GLY A 101 9.05 13.31 -1.84
N THR A 102 10.12 12.61 -1.45
CA THR A 102 11.08 12.00 -2.38
C THR A 102 10.70 10.55 -2.66
N LYS A 103 10.57 10.17 -3.95
CA LYS A 103 10.33 8.75 -4.31
C LYS A 103 11.58 7.92 -4.00
N VAL A 104 11.40 6.91 -3.15
CA VAL A 104 12.49 6.03 -2.67
C VAL A 104 12.33 4.59 -3.16
N ALA A 105 11.15 4.20 -3.62
CA ALA A 105 10.93 2.92 -4.32
C ALA A 105 9.83 3.03 -5.36
N ASP A 106 9.91 2.17 -6.38
CA ASP A 106 8.96 2.08 -7.49
C ASP A 106 8.90 0.63 -7.98
N SER A 107 7.70 0.07 -8.14
CA SER A 107 7.53 -1.30 -8.63
C SER A 107 7.70 -1.42 -10.14
N GLY A 108 7.65 -0.33 -10.91
CA GLY A 108 7.28 -0.36 -12.31
C GLY A 108 5.85 -0.83 -12.52
N ARG A 109 5.43 -0.98 -13.78
CA ARG A 109 4.10 -1.49 -14.13
C ARG A 109 3.91 -2.92 -13.60
N VAL A 110 2.81 -3.15 -12.90
CA VAL A 110 2.34 -4.44 -12.42
C VAL A 110 0.93 -4.65 -12.94
N THR A 111 0.62 -5.84 -13.41
CA THR A 111 -0.67 -6.22 -14.00
C THR A 111 -1.32 -7.35 -13.22
N GLY A 112 -2.62 -7.60 -13.43
CA GLY A 112 -3.30 -8.78 -12.86
C GLY A 112 -2.73 -10.14 -13.30
N ALA A 113 -1.86 -10.18 -14.32
CA ALA A 113 -1.18 -11.41 -14.73
C ALA A 113 0.12 -11.68 -13.95
N ASP A 114 0.64 -10.69 -13.23
CA ASP A 114 1.94 -10.79 -12.57
C ASP A 114 1.82 -11.52 -11.22
N ALA A 115 2.88 -12.28 -10.89
CA ALA A 115 3.05 -12.80 -9.54
C ALA A 115 3.31 -11.65 -8.54
N PRO A 116 3.07 -11.86 -7.23
CA PRO A 116 3.33 -10.84 -6.22
C PRO A 116 4.77 -10.32 -6.28
N LYS A 117 4.93 -9.00 -6.30
CA LYS A 117 6.24 -8.36 -6.44
C LYS A 117 6.73 -7.84 -5.11
N ALA A 118 7.95 -8.24 -4.71
CA ALA A 118 8.59 -7.68 -3.52
C ALA A 118 9.00 -6.22 -3.77
N LEU A 119 8.64 -5.33 -2.84
CA LEU A 119 9.01 -3.93 -2.84
C LEU A 119 9.64 -3.56 -1.50
N THR A 120 10.79 -2.91 -1.53
CA THR A 120 11.53 -2.47 -0.33
C THR A 120 11.96 -1.02 -0.51
N ALA A 121 11.86 -0.22 0.55
CA ALA A 121 12.21 1.19 0.54
C ALA A 121 13.02 1.59 1.79
N ASP A 122 14.04 2.44 1.60
CA ASP A 122 14.79 3.06 2.68
C ASP A 122 14.07 4.31 3.20
N LEU A 123 13.71 4.25 4.48
CA LEU A 123 12.98 5.30 5.20
C LEU A 123 13.85 6.04 6.21
N SER A 124 15.15 5.73 6.29
CA SER A 124 16.06 6.25 7.31
C SER A 124 16.01 7.77 7.42
N GLY A 125 15.75 8.25 8.64
CA GLY A 125 15.66 9.68 8.95
C GLY A 125 14.39 10.38 8.45
N GLY A 126 13.45 9.65 7.85
CA GLY A 126 12.24 10.21 7.25
C GLY A 126 11.15 10.54 8.28
N LEU A 127 10.46 11.66 8.09
CA LEU A 127 9.33 12.06 8.94
C LEU A 127 8.00 11.52 8.43
N GLU A 128 7.86 11.40 7.12
CA GLU A 128 6.63 11.00 6.44
C GLU A 128 6.89 9.85 5.47
N LEU A 129 5.99 8.86 5.49
CA LEU A 129 5.86 7.82 4.49
C LEU A 129 4.59 8.08 3.68
N ARG A 130 4.69 8.05 2.35
CA ARG A 130 3.52 7.94 1.47
C ARG A 130 3.59 6.67 0.62
N LEU A 131 2.48 5.93 0.63
CA LEU A 131 2.23 4.79 -0.24
C LEU A 131 1.29 5.25 -1.34
N VAL A 132 1.75 5.18 -2.59
CA VAL A 132 1.01 5.67 -3.75
C VAL A 132 0.81 4.52 -4.73
N VAL A 133 -0.40 4.43 -5.28
CA VAL A 133 -0.72 3.56 -6.41
C VAL A 133 -1.21 4.44 -7.55
N THR A 134 -0.60 4.32 -8.73
CA THR A 134 -1.04 5.03 -9.94
C THR A 134 -1.66 4.06 -10.93
N ASP A 135 -2.44 4.58 -11.87
CA ASP A 135 -3.21 3.86 -12.90
C ASP A 135 -2.38 3.39 -14.11
N SER A 136 -1.06 3.30 -13.93
CA SER A 136 -0.06 3.03 -14.98
C SER A 136 -0.15 3.82 -16.30
N GLY A 137 -0.99 4.86 -16.37
CA GLY A 137 -1.26 5.65 -17.57
C GLY A 137 -2.29 5.06 -18.54
N ASP A 138 -3.01 3.99 -18.19
CA ASP A 138 -4.08 3.40 -19.02
C ASP A 138 -5.50 3.55 -18.44
N GLY A 139 -5.64 4.33 -17.37
CA GLY A 139 -6.91 4.56 -16.69
C GLY A 139 -7.13 3.57 -15.54
N VAL A 140 -8.18 3.79 -14.76
CA VAL A 140 -8.34 3.12 -13.45
C VAL A 140 -9.12 1.80 -13.50
N ASP A 141 -9.52 1.34 -14.69
CA ASP A 141 -10.40 0.18 -14.82
C ASP A 141 -9.69 -1.08 -14.30
N TYR A 142 -10.32 -1.77 -13.33
CA TYR A 142 -9.79 -2.99 -12.69
C TYR A 142 -8.51 -2.77 -11.86
N ASP A 143 -8.25 -1.54 -11.40
CA ASP A 143 -7.05 -1.23 -10.62
C ASP A 143 -7.23 -1.44 -9.11
N HIS A 144 -7.86 -2.56 -8.71
CA HIS A 144 -7.83 -2.96 -7.30
C HIS A 144 -6.42 -3.45 -6.99
N ALA A 145 -5.77 -2.79 -6.04
CA ALA A 145 -4.35 -2.94 -5.78
C ALA A 145 -4.11 -3.24 -4.30
N ASP A 146 -3.19 -4.17 -4.06
CA ASP A 146 -2.88 -4.66 -2.74
C ASP A 146 -1.45 -4.32 -2.35
N TRP A 147 -1.32 -3.69 -1.19
CA TRP A 147 -0.10 -3.75 -0.40
C TRP A 147 -0.21 -4.92 0.56
N ALA A 148 0.28 -6.09 0.17
CA ALA A 148 0.26 -7.31 0.95
C ALA A 148 1.44 -7.39 1.95
N VAL A 149 1.12 -7.75 3.20
CA VAL A 149 2.05 -7.81 4.35
C VAL A 149 3.05 -6.65 4.46
N PRO A 150 2.63 -5.38 4.29
CA PRO A 150 3.50 -4.23 4.39
C PRO A 150 3.98 -4.09 5.84
N ARG A 151 5.30 -4.00 6.03
CA ARG A 151 5.95 -3.95 7.34
C ARG A 151 6.92 -2.79 7.42
N LEU A 152 6.83 -2.04 8.51
CA LEU A 152 7.80 -1.02 8.89
C LEU A 152 8.73 -1.55 9.97
N THR A 153 10.02 -1.31 9.80
CA THR A 153 11.04 -1.54 10.83
C THR A 153 11.48 -0.19 11.39
N CYS A 154 11.39 -0.05 12.72
CA CYS A 154 11.69 1.19 13.43
C CYS A 154 12.63 0.93 14.63
N ALA A 155 13.42 1.93 14.99
CA ALA A 155 14.46 1.90 16.02
C ALA A 155 14.29 3.03 17.03
#